data_AF-A0A9Q0LX68-F1
#
_entry.id   AF-A0A9Q0LX68-F1
#
_cell.length_a   1.000
_cell.length_b   1.000
_cell.length_c   1.000
_cell.angle_alpha   90.00
_cell.angle_beta   90.00
_cell.angle_gamma   90.00
#
_symmetry.space_group_name_H-M   'P 1'
#
loop_
_entity.id
_entity.type
_entity.pdbx_description
1 polymer ?
#
loop_
_entity_poly.entity_id
_entity_poly.type
_entity_poly.pdbx_seq_one_letter_code
_entity_poly.pdbx_strand_id
1 'polypeptide(L)'
;MNSLNENQNENENENENENENENENQLVFSAKLISLTKINQTNSQFENMGKVIVAITGIPDLFNYQIIFYQDKRNPISTIFLNKSFNFQSQNQNFLTFYEENNQKWILNFNNSQDSIEFSTQLAFILILLKTQILI
;
A
#
# COMPACT_ATOMS: atom_id res chain seq x y z
N MET A 1 -57.09 -39.88 -16.49
CA MET A 1 -56.58 -40.89 -15.54
C MET A 1 -55.17 -41.27 -15.95
N ASN A 2 -54.17 -40.63 -15.38
CA ASN A 2 -53.08 -41.27 -14.63
C ASN A 2 -52.14 -40.19 -14.12
N SER A 3 -51.66 -40.46 -12.91
CA SER A 3 -51.16 -39.56 -11.89
C SER A 3 -49.64 -39.42 -11.87
N LEU A 4 -49.20 -38.27 -11.33
CA LEU A 4 -48.03 -38.04 -10.46
C LEU A 4 -46.65 -38.52 -10.95
N ASN A 5 -45.76 -37.56 -11.17
CA ASN A 5 -44.48 -37.56 -10.47
C ASN A 5 -43.93 -36.13 -10.39
N GLU A 6 -44.06 -35.53 -9.21
CA GLU A 6 -43.28 -34.39 -8.74
C GLU A 6 -42.00 -34.93 -8.08
N ASN A 7 -40.84 -34.37 -8.44
CA ASN A 7 -39.61 -34.30 -7.65
C ASN A 7 -38.69 -33.30 -8.37
N GLN A 8 -38.58 -32.07 -7.84
CA GLN A 8 -37.51 -31.63 -6.95
C GLN A 8 -36.12 -31.62 -7.63
N ASN A 9 -35.64 -30.41 -7.93
CA ASN A 9 -34.29 -29.97 -7.59
C ASN A 9 -34.19 -28.46 -7.86
N GLU A 10 -34.46 -27.71 -6.80
CA GLU A 10 -33.90 -26.38 -6.59
C GLU A 10 -32.38 -26.54 -6.48
N ASN A 11 -31.63 -25.90 -7.38
CA ASN A 11 -30.22 -25.64 -7.17
C ASN A 11 -30.06 -24.11 -7.15
N GLU A 12 -30.16 -23.60 -5.92
CA GLU A 12 -29.45 -22.42 -5.46
C GLU A 12 -27.99 -22.56 -5.87
N ASN A 13 -27.47 -21.57 -6.61
CA ASN A 13 -26.03 -21.33 -6.68
C ASN A 13 -25.84 -19.85 -6.38
N GLU A 14 -25.90 -19.56 -5.08
CA GLU A 14 -25.20 -18.43 -4.47
C GLU A 14 -23.71 -18.59 -4.80
N ASN A 15 -23.25 -17.95 -5.87
CA ASN A 15 -21.83 -17.67 -6.03
C ASN A 15 -21.53 -16.39 -5.24
N GLU A 16 -21.59 -16.48 -3.92
CA GLU A 16 -20.76 -15.66 -3.06
C GLU A 16 -19.32 -16.11 -3.31
N ASN A 17 -18.63 -15.43 -4.23
CA ASN A 17 -17.19 -15.60 -4.40
C ASN A 17 -16.51 -15.05 -3.15
N GLU A 18 -16.32 -15.94 -2.19
CA GLU A 18 -15.28 -15.91 -1.17
C GLU A 18 -13.92 -15.68 -1.84
N ASN A 19 -13.47 -14.42 -1.85
CA ASN A 19 -12.07 -14.06 -2.03
C ASN A 19 -11.63 -13.23 -0.81
N GLU A 20 -11.79 -13.78 0.39
CA GLU A 20 -11.34 -13.15 1.65
C GLU A 20 -10.06 -13.75 2.24
N ASN A 21 -9.35 -14.64 1.52
CA ASN A 21 -8.23 -15.40 2.09
C ASN A 21 -6.83 -15.04 1.53
N GLU A 22 -6.53 -13.76 1.30
CA GLU A 22 -5.14 -13.31 0.98
C GLU A 22 -4.48 -12.44 2.07
N ASN A 23 -5.21 -12.02 3.12
CA ASN A 23 -4.74 -10.93 3.99
C ASN A 23 -4.48 -11.27 5.48
N GLU A 24 -4.64 -12.52 5.93
CA GLU A 24 -4.57 -12.84 7.38
C GLU A 24 -3.21 -12.53 8.05
N ASN A 25 -2.14 -12.37 7.27
CA ASN A 25 -0.79 -12.11 7.81
C ASN A 25 -0.21 -10.74 7.44
N GLN A 26 -0.98 -9.86 6.79
CA GLN A 26 -0.50 -8.54 6.41
C GLN A 26 -0.68 -7.55 7.58
N LEU A 27 0.43 -7.08 8.13
CA LEU A 27 0.45 -6.10 9.21
C LEU A 27 0.51 -4.67 8.66
N VAL A 28 -0.11 -3.74 9.37
CA VAL A 28 0.05 -2.28 9.14
C VAL A 28 1.04 -1.75 10.17
N PHE A 29 2.17 -1.22 9.71
CA PHE A 29 3.23 -0.71 10.56
C PHE A 29 3.07 0.78 10.88
N SER A 30 2.52 1.56 9.94
CA SER A 30 2.21 2.97 10.13
C SER A 30 1.16 3.38 9.10
N ALA A 31 0.24 4.26 9.46
CA ALA A 31 -0.70 4.87 8.54
C ALA A 31 -0.90 6.35 8.89
N LYS A 32 -0.83 7.24 7.90
CA LYS A 32 -0.91 8.70 8.08
C LYS A 32 -1.77 9.34 7.00
N LEU A 33 -2.51 10.39 7.37
CA LEU A 33 -3.20 11.25 6.41
C LEU A 33 -2.21 12.31 5.90
N ILE A 34 -1.98 12.35 4.60
CA ILE A 34 -1.01 13.25 3.94
C ILE A 34 -1.65 13.98 2.77
N SER A 35 -1.00 15.03 2.28
CA SER A 35 -1.21 15.49 0.90
C SER A 35 -0.15 14.86 -0.01
N LEU A 36 -0.56 14.31 -1.15
CA LEU A 36 0.32 13.57 -2.05
C LEU A 36 0.50 14.31 -3.37
N THR A 37 1.75 14.44 -3.80
CA THR A 37 2.11 14.98 -5.13
C THR A 37 2.98 13.98 -5.87
N LYS A 38 2.69 13.79 -7.15
CA LYS A 38 3.46 12.96 -8.07
C LYS A 38 4.11 13.84 -9.13
N ILE A 39 5.39 13.64 -9.40
CA ILE A 39 6.12 14.38 -10.43
C ILE A 39 6.76 13.38 -11.40
N ASN A 40 6.42 13.47 -12.67
CA ASN A 40 7.13 12.77 -13.73
C ASN A 40 8.36 13.59 -14.12
N GLN A 41 9.56 13.08 -13.84
CA GLN A 41 10.79 13.85 -14.08
C GLN A 41 11.15 13.97 -15.56
N THR A 42 10.69 13.05 -16.42
CA THR A 42 11.00 13.08 -17.84
C THR A 42 10.31 14.23 -18.56
N ASN A 43 9.08 14.58 -18.15
CA ASN A 43 8.30 15.65 -18.77
C ASN A 43 8.02 16.84 -17.83
N SER A 44 8.56 16.80 -16.60
CA SER A 44 8.36 17.83 -15.56
C SER A 44 6.89 18.11 -15.21
N GLN A 45 5.99 17.15 -15.47
CA GLN A 45 4.59 17.25 -15.09
C GLN A 45 4.42 16.96 -13.61
N PHE A 46 3.69 17.83 -12.93
CA PHE A 46 3.30 17.68 -11.53
C PHE A 46 1.80 17.40 -11.44
N GLU A 47 1.44 16.44 -10.62
CA GLU A 47 0.06 16.02 -10.35
C GLU A 47 -0.16 16.06 -8.84
N ASN A 48 -1.05 16.95 -8.39
CA ASN A 48 -1.49 16.99 -6.99
C ASN A 48 -2.65 16.01 -6.82
N MET A 49 -2.42 14.95 -6.05
CA MET A 49 -3.37 13.86 -5.84
C MET A 49 -4.35 14.16 -4.69
N GLY A 50 -4.20 15.30 -4.01
CA GLY A 50 -5.02 15.69 -2.87
C GLY A 50 -4.63 14.98 -1.58
N LYS A 51 -5.59 14.92 -0.64
CA LYS A 51 -5.41 14.23 0.64
C LYS A 51 -5.68 12.74 0.50
N VAL A 52 -4.75 11.94 0.98
CA VAL A 52 -4.79 10.47 0.90
C VAL A 52 -4.27 9.88 2.21
N ILE A 53 -4.63 8.62 2.48
CA ILE A 53 -4.00 7.84 3.53
C ILE A 53 -2.81 7.11 2.92
N VAL A 54 -1.63 7.26 3.51
CA VAL A 54 -0.47 6.43 3.19
C VAL A 54 -0.28 5.41 4.31
N ALA A 55 -0.08 4.14 3.95
CA ALA A 55 0.21 3.07 4.88
C ALA A 55 1.47 2.31 4.50
N ILE A 56 2.28 1.94 5.50
CA ILE A 56 3.34 0.93 5.33
C ILE A 56 2.77 -0.38 5.83
N THR A 57 2.77 -1.39 4.97
CA THR A 57 2.22 -2.71 5.26
C THR A 57 3.19 -3.80 4.86
N GLY A 58 2.97 -5.03 5.33
CA GLY A 58 3.79 -6.15 4.91
C GLY A 58 3.58 -7.42 5.72
N ILE A 59 4.21 -8.48 5.26
CA ILE A 59 4.23 -9.81 5.87
C ILE A 59 5.67 -10.06 6.37
N PRO A 60 5.95 -9.91 7.67
CA PRO A 60 7.31 -9.99 8.21
C PRO A 60 8.05 -11.27 7.85
N ASP A 61 7.38 -12.42 7.96
CA ASP A 61 7.97 -13.75 7.74
C ASP A 61 8.42 -13.95 6.28
N LEU A 62 7.79 -13.25 5.34
CA LEU A 62 8.11 -13.30 3.91
C LEU A 62 9.00 -12.14 3.46
N PHE A 63 9.33 -11.21 4.37
CA PHE A 63 10.04 -9.97 4.05
C PHE A 63 9.40 -9.17 2.90
N ASN A 64 8.08 -9.30 2.74
CA ASN A 64 7.31 -8.61 1.72
C ASN A 64 6.71 -7.36 2.36
N TYR A 65 7.20 -6.18 1.99
CA TYR A 65 6.73 -4.91 2.52
C TYR A 65 6.36 -3.96 1.38
N GLN A 66 5.36 -3.11 1.61
CA GLN A 66 4.87 -2.17 0.62
C GLN A 66 4.35 -0.88 1.26
N ILE A 67 4.44 0.21 0.51
CA ILE A 67 3.73 1.47 0.77
C ILE A 67 2.47 1.46 -0.09
N ILE A 68 1.31 1.72 0.52
CA ILE A 68 0.02 1.80 -0.20
C ILE A 68 -0.56 3.19 0.02
N PHE A 69 -1.04 3.80 -1.05
CA PHE A 69 -1.81 5.05 -0.99
C PHE A 69 -3.29 4.75 -1.21
N TYR A 70 -4.15 5.25 -0.33
CA TYR A 70 -5.60 5.09 -0.38
C TYR A 70 -6.28 6.45 -0.53
N GLN A 71 -7.11 6.60 -1.56
CA GLN A 71 -8.05 7.73 -1.65
C GLN A 71 -9.25 7.50 -0.73
N ASP A 72 -9.70 6.25 -0.68
CA ASP A 72 -10.79 5.75 0.14
C ASP A 72 -10.49 4.32 0.64
N LYS A 73 -11.40 3.75 1.44
CA LYS A 73 -11.21 2.43 2.06
C LYS A 73 -11.18 1.25 1.08
N ARG A 74 -11.59 1.43 -0.18
CA ARG A 74 -11.85 0.32 -1.10
C ARG A 74 -10.80 0.23 -2.21
N ASN A 75 -10.28 1.37 -2.68
CA ASN A 75 -9.41 1.40 -3.85
C ASN A 75 -8.07 2.08 -3.55
N PRO A 76 -6.95 1.34 -3.54
CA PRO A 76 -5.63 1.95 -3.50
C PRO A 76 -5.35 2.70 -4.79
N ILE A 77 -4.79 3.91 -4.67
CA ILE A 77 -4.32 4.75 -5.77
C ILE A 77 -3.06 4.14 -6.40
N SER A 78 -2.14 3.67 -5.54
CA SER A 78 -0.89 3.06 -5.95
C SER A 78 -0.31 2.22 -4.81
N THR A 79 0.45 1.19 -5.18
CA THR A 79 1.20 0.32 -4.28
C THR A 79 2.65 0.30 -4.74
N ILE A 80 3.57 0.53 -3.81
CA ILE A 80 5.01 0.51 -4.03
C ILE A 80 5.63 -0.59 -3.18
N PHE A 81 6.16 -1.60 -3.84
CA PHE A 81 6.88 -2.67 -3.16
C PHE A 81 8.26 -2.20 -2.72
N LEU A 82 8.57 -2.40 -1.44
CA LEU A 82 9.86 -2.06 -0.87
C LEU A 82 10.87 -3.16 -1.17
N ASN A 83 12.06 -2.76 -1.58
CA ASN A 83 13.18 -3.66 -1.83
C ASN A 83 14.47 -3.06 -1.25
N LYS A 84 15.57 -3.83 -1.32
CA LYS A 84 16.86 -3.43 -0.73
C LYS A 84 17.45 -2.16 -1.35
N SER A 85 17.05 -1.83 -2.58
CA SER A 85 17.49 -0.64 -3.34
C SER A 85 16.59 0.57 -3.12
N PHE A 86 15.47 0.43 -2.41
CA PHE A 86 14.58 1.53 -2.11
C PHE A 86 15.28 2.56 -1.22
N ASN A 87 15.17 3.84 -1.59
CA ASN A 87 15.73 4.95 -0.85
C ASN A 87 14.71 6.09 -0.80
N PHE A 88 14.69 6.80 0.33
CA PHE A 88 13.87 7.98 0.52
C PHE A 88 14.68 9.11 1.14
N GLN A 89 14.17 10.33 1.02
CA GLN A 89 14.72 11.52 1.65
C GLN A 89 13.64 12.12 2.56
N SER A 90 13.90 12.11 3.87
CA SER A 90 13.16 12.94 4.82
C SER A 90 13.76 14.33 4.77
N GLN A 91 12.96 15.34 4.42
CA GLN A 91 13.39 16.73 4.41
C GLN A 91 12.84 17.42 5.67
N ASN A 92 13.57 18.42 6.17
CA ASN A 92 13.02 19.32 7.18
C ASN A 92 11.75 19.97 6.60
N GLN A 93 10.67 20.09 7.40
CA GLN A 93 9.33 20.63 7.02
C GLN A 93 8.23 19.61 6.65
N ASN A 94 8.19 18.44 7.28
CA ASN A 94 7.08 17.47 7.13
C ASN A 94 7.01 16.82 5.73
N PHE A 95 8.12 16.76 5.00
CA PHE A 95 8.16 16.15 3.68
C PHE A 95 8.97 14.86 3.68
N LEU A 96 8.43 13.86 3.00
CA LEU A 96 9.15 12.65 2.61
C LEU A 96 9.09 12.52 1.10
N THR A 97 10.22 12.24 0.47
CA THR A 97 10.27 12.03 -0.99
C THR A 97 11.01 10.74 -1.34
N PHE A 98 10.58 10.10 -2.42
CA PHE A 98 11.28 8.94 -2.99
C PHE A 98 10.97 8.84 -4.49
N TYR A 99 11.71 7.95 -5.17
CA TYR A 99 11.59 7.71 -6.60
C TYR A 99 11.14 6.28 -6.86
N GLU A 100 10.28 6.12 -7.86
CA GLU A 100 10.04 4.83 -8.53
C GLU A 100 11.02 4.63 -9.70
N GLU A 101 11.09 3.40 -10.19
CA GLU A 101 11.98 3.00 -11.29
C GLU A 101 11.73 3.75 -12.62
N ASN A 102 10.51 4.25 -12.82
CA ASN A 102 10.07 5.00 -13.99
C ASN A 102 10.42 6.51 -13.92
N ASN A 103 11.36 6.92 -13.07
CA ASN A 103 11.70 8.33 -12.78
C ASN A 103 10.50 9.15 -12.25
N GLN A 104 9.54 8.49 -11.64
CA GLN A 104 8.44 9.17 -10.96
C GLN A 104 8.85 9.48 -9.53
N LYS A 105 8.76 10.76 -9.17
CA LYS A 105 9.00 11.23 -7.81
C LYS A 105 7.69 11.34 -7.06
N TRP A 106 7.64 10.74 -5.88
CA TRP A 106 6.57 10.94 -4.92
C TRP A 106 6.98 11.93 -3.85
N ILE A 107 6.08 12.82 -3.50
CA ILE A 107 6.24 13.80 -2.43
C ILE A 107 5.06 13.66 -1.49
N LEU A 108 5.35 13.23 -0.26
CA LEU A 108 4.40 13.08 0.82
C LEU A 108 4.55 14.30 1.73
N ASN A 109 3.47 15.05 1.90
CA ASN A 109 3.41 16.19 2.79
C ASN A 109 2.53 15.85 4.00
N PHE A 110 3.15 15.70 5.17
CA PHE A 110 2.48 15.36 6.42
C PHE A 110 1.89 16.60 7.09
N ASN A 111 0.78 16.41 7.81
CA ASN A 111 0.10 17.50 8.51
C ASN A 111 0.99 18.15 9.60
N ASN A 112 1.90 17.38 10.19
CA ASN A 112 2.82 17.83 11.23
C ASN A 112 4.13 17.02 11.19
N SER A 113 5.14 17.52 11.91
CA SER A 113 6.48 16.93 11.93
C SER A 113 6.51 15.59 12.66
N GLN A 114 5.70 15.43 13.70
CA GLN A 114 5.63 14.18 14.48
C GLN A 114 5.19 13.01 13.59
N ASP A 115 4.14 13.20 12.78
CA ASP A 115 3.67 12.20 11.83
C ASP A 115 4.73 11.84 10.79
N SER A 116 5.45 12.83 10.27
CA SER A 116 6.54 12.64 9.33
C SER A 116 7.69 11.84 9.97
N ILE A 117 8.04 12.13 11.22
CA ILE A 117 9.11 11.44 11.95
C ILE A 117 8.73 9.99 12.23
N GLU A 118 7.54 9.75 12.77
CA GLU A 118 7.05 8.39 13.07
C GLU A 118 7.00 7.52 11.81
N PHE A 119 6.45 8.06 10.72
CA PHE A 119 6.38 7.34 9.45
C PHE A 119 7.77 7.06 8.87
N SER A 120 8.66 8.08 8.86
CA SER A 120 10.03 7.94 8.34
C SER A 120 10.86 6.95 9.15
N THR A 121 10.72 6.95 10.48
CA THR A 121 11.41 6.02 11.36
C THR A 121 10.96 4.58 11.08
N GLN A 122 9.65 4.35 10.95
CA GLN A 122 9.14 3.02 10.63
C GLN A 122 9.61 2.53 9.26
N LEU A 123 9.58 3.42 8.26
CA LEU A 123 10.09 3.11 6.92
C LEU A 123 11.59 2.79 6.95
N ALA A 124 12.38 3.59 7.67
CA ALA A 124 13.82 3.35 7.82
C ALA A 124 14.11 2.00 8.48
N PHE A 125 13.37 1.63 9.53
CA PHE A 125 13.51 0.34 10.21
C PHE A 125 13.26 -0.83 9.24
N ILE A 126 12.17 -0.79 8.47
CA ILE A 126 11.85 -1.82 7.47
C ILE A 126 12.93 -1.91 6.39
N LEU A 127 13.44 -0.77 5.91
CA LEU A 127 14.52 -0.76 4.92
C LEU A 127 15.83 -1.33 5.49
N ILE A 128 16.11 -1.14 6.78
CA ILE A 128 17.24 -1.79 7.46
C ILE A 128 17.03 -3.30 7.46
N LEU A 129 15.85 -3.80 7.86
CA LEU A 129 15.53 -5.24 7.84
C LEU A 129 15.72 -5.86 6.45
N LEU A 130 15.25 -5.17 5.40
CA LEU A 130 15.43 -5.63 4.02
C LEU A 130 16.91 -5.67 3.61
N LYS A 131 17.70 -4.66 4.01
CA LYS A 131 19.14 -4.59 3.67
C LYS A 131 19.99 -5.60 4.44
N THR A 132 19.62 -5.96 5.66
CA THR A 132 20.38 -6.88 6.50
C THR A 132 20.08 -8.36 6.27
N GLN A 133 19.12 -8.70 5.40
CA GLN A 133 18.98 -10.07 4.87
C GLN A 133 20.25 -10.46 4.09
N ILE A 134 21.16 -11.14 4.79
CA ILE A 134 22.21 -11.96 4.21
C ILE A 134 21.52 -13.25 3.74
N LEU A 135 21.72 -13.66 2.48
CA LEU A 135 21.43 -15.04 2.07
C LEU A 135 22.34 -15.93 2.93
N ILE A 136 21.75 -16.62 3.90
CA ILE A 136 22.39 -17.77 4.57
C ILE A 136 22.10 -19.00 3.73
#